data_AF-A0A4U0Z8H4-F1
#
_entry.id   AF-A0A4U0Z8H4-F1
#
_cell.length_a   1.000
_cell.length_b   1.000
_cell.length_c   1.000
_cell.angle_alpha   90.00
_cell.angle_beta   90.00
_cell.angle_gamma   90.00
#
_symmetry.space_group_name_H-M   'P 1'
#
loop_
_entity.id
_entity.type
_entity.pdbx_description
1 polymer ?
#
loop_
_entity_poly.entity_id
_entity_poly.type
_entity_poly.pdbx_seq_one_letter_code
_entity_poly.pdbx_strand_id
1 'polypeptide(L)'
;MFNDWKKEKAVQARIDAAQAVVDRLETSKPHVVDGLAAEAQLWAARYRAEGQELLEIAAWTPAERTRFISRAETKIAALRKQRAYDTSDGLAVWLHSALALTEPRVAPAARSLWQMLSGASDNARTMLAEKLAEADLPAEPDLRRPEGF
;
A
#
# COMPACT_ATOMS: atom_id res chain seq x y z
N MET A 1 -22.83 -8.81 -21.68
CA MET A 1 -21.74 -9.72 -22.13
C MET A 1 -20.41 -9.01 -22.34
N PHE A 2 -20.27 -8.04 -23.26
CA PHE A 2 -18.97 -7.33 -23.46
C PHE A 2 -18.57 -6.42 -22.28
N ASN A 3 -19.53 -5.71 -21.67
CA ASN A 3 -19.27 -4.89 -20.47
C ASN A 3 -18.92 -5.72 -19.24
N ASP A 4 -19.52 -6.92 -19.11
CA ASP A 4 -19.24 -7.83 -17.99
C ASP A 4 -17.84 -8.43 -18.14
N TRP A 5 -17.47 -8.83 -19.37
CA TRP A 5 -16.11 -9.28 -19.68
C TRP A 5 -15.04 -8.21 -19.39
N LYS A 6 -15.30 -6.94 -19.74
CA LYS A 6 -14.37 -5.83 -19.42
C LYS A 6 -14.19 -5.63 -17.93
N LYS A 7 -15.28 -5.67 -17.17
CA LYS A 7 -15.23 -5.55 -15.70
C LYS A 7 -14.44 -6.71 -15.09
N GLU A 8 -14.71 -7.93 -15.55
CA GLU A 8 -14.02 -9.12 -15.05
C GLU A 8 -12.51 -9.07 -15.35
N LYS A 9 -12.13 -8.67 -16.57
CA LYS A 9 -10.71 -8.49 -16.92
C LYS A 9 -10.01 -7.43 -16.05
N ALA A 10 -10.71 -6.33 -15.74
CA ALA A 10 -10.16 -5.29 -14.87
C ALA A 10 -10.00 -5.78 -13.42
N VAL A 11 -10.92 -6.62 -12.94
CA VAL A 11 -10.78 -7.26 -11.63
C VAL A 11 -9.61 -8.23 -11.63
N GLN A 12 -9.50 -9.11 -12.64
CA GLN A 12 -8.39 -10.07 -12.72
C GLN A 12 -7.04 -9.35 -12.71
N ALA A 13 -6.90 -8.26 -13.47
CA ALA A 13 -5.68 -7.46 -13.47
C ALA A 13 -5.32 -6.88 -12.08
N ARG A 14 -6.32 -6.55 -11.25
CA ARG A 14 -6.10 -6.09 -9.87
C ARG A 14 -5.67 -7.21 -8.94
N ILE A 15 -6.25 -8.40 -9.11
CA ILE A 15 -5.86 -9.60 -8.38
C ILE A 15 -4.41 -9.96 -8.72
N ASP A 16 -4.10 -10.06 -10.01
CA ASP A 16 -2.76 -10.40 -10.51
C ASP A 16 -1.72 -9.37 -10.04
N ALA A 17 -2.07 -8.08 -10.06
CA ALA A 17 -1.16 -7.03 -9.59
C ALA A 17 -0.87 -7.15 -8.08
N ALA A 18 -1.88 -7.45 -7.25
CA ALA A 18 -1.67 -7.65 -5.82
C ALA A 18 -0.84 -8.91 -5.54
N GLN A 19 -1.12 -10.01 -6.25
CA GLN A 19 -0.38 -11.26 -6.11
C GLN A 19 1.08 -11.11 -6.57
N ALA A 20 1.34 -10.38 -7.65
CA ALA A 20 2.70 -10.14 -8.13
C ALA A 20 3.58 -9.41 -7.10
N VAL A 21 3.00 -8.52 -6.27
CA VAL A 21 3.72 -7.90 -5.15
C VAL A 21 4.05 -8.95 -4.09
N VAL A 22 3.09 -9.84 -3.78
CA VAL A 22 3.29 -10.93 -2.81
C VAL A 22 4.43 -11.86 -3.26
N ASP A 23 4.34 -12.39 -4.48
CA ASP A 23 5.31 -13.33 -5.05
C ASP A 23 6.73 -12.72 -5.08
N ARG A 24 6.81 -11.41 -5.37
CA ARG A 24 8.08 -10.67 -5.33
C ARG A 24 8.66 -10.62 -3.92
N LEU A 25 7.84 -10.39 -2.90
CA LEU A 25 8.32 -10.28 -1.52
C LEU A 25 8.71 -11.63 -0.92
N GLU A 26 8.03 -12.71 -1.29
CA GLU A 26 8.38 -14.07 -0.83
C GLU A 26 9.81 -14.46 -1.22
N THR A 27 10.31 -13.95 -2.34
CA THR A 27 11.67 -14.22 -2.84
C THR A 27 12.66 -13.09 -2.54
N SER A 28 12.20 -12.02 -1.88
CA SER A 28 13.01 -10.84 -1.59
C SER A 28 13.88 -11.02 -0.35
N LYS A 29 15.00 -10.28 -0.32
CA LYS A 29 15.87 -10.21 0.86
C LYS A 29 15.19 -9.42 1.99
N PRO A 30 15.51 -9.69 3.27
CA PRO A 30 14.88 -9.00 4.41
C PRO A 30 14.89 -7.46 4.33
N HIS A 31 16.01 -6.86 3.89
CA HIS A 31 16.10 -5.39 3.76
C HIS A 31 15.14 -4.78 2.72
N VAL A 32 14.68 -5.57 1.74
CA VAL A 32 13.67 -5.12 0.77
C VAL A 32 12.29 -5.08 1.44
N VAL A 33 11.98 -6.07 2.27
CA VAL A 33 10.74 -6.10 3.06
C VAL A 33 10.74 -4.95 4.06
N ASP A 34 11.88 -4.69 4.73
CA ASP A 34 12.04 -3.57 5.66
C ASP A 34 11.82 -2.22 4.97
N GLY A 35 12.45 -2.03 3.80
CA GLY A 35 12.30 -0.82 3.00
C GLY A 35 10.86 -0.59 2.56
N LEU A 36 10.17 -1.64 2.10
CA LEU A 36 8.76 -1.54 1.71
C LEU A 36 7.86 -1.24 2.91
N ALA A 37 8.10 -1.87 4.06
CA ALA A 37 7.36 -1.60 5.29
C ALA A 37 7.52 -0.13 5.71
N ALA A 38 8.74 0.40 5.68
CA ALA A 38 9.03 1.80 5.99
C ALA A 38 8.34 2.76 4.99
N GLU A 39 8.43 2.50 3.68
CA GLU A 39 7.76 3.33 2.66
C GLU A 39 6.24 3.30 2.78
N ALA A 40 5.65 2.14 3.10
CA ALA A 40 4.22 2.04 3.35
C ALA A 40 3.81 2.92 4.54
N GLN A 41 4.54 2.86 5.66
CA GLN A 41 4.23 3.72 6.81
C GLN A 41 4.49 5.21 6.55
N LEU A 42 5.51 5.54 5.74
CA LEU A 42 5.75 6.93 5.32
C LEU A 42 4.53 7.50 4.57
N TRP A 43 3.86 6.69 3.73
CA TRP A 43 2.61 7.11 3.11
C TRP A 43 1.48 7.29 4.11
N ALA A 44 1.36 6.44 5.12
CA ALA A 44 0.39 6.64 6.21
C ALA A 44 0.60 7.99 6.90
N ALA A 45 1.85 8.33 7.24
CA ALA A 45 2.19 9.61 7.85
C ALA A 45 1.89 10.81 6.94
N ARG A 46 2.22 10.72 5.64
CA ARG A 46 1.90 11.77 4.65
C ARG A 46 0.41 12.03 4.55
N TYR A 47 -0.39 10.98 4.41
CA TYR A 47 -1.85 11.12 4.35
C TYR A 47 -2.44 11.62 5.67
N ARG A 48 -1.89 11.20 6.81
CA ARG A 48 -2.30 11.72 8.13
C ARG A 48 -2.04 13.23 8.25
N ALA A 49 -0.90 13.72 7.78
CA ALA A 49 -0.61 15.15 7.74
C ALA A 49 -1.58 15.93 6.83
N GLU A 50 -2.15 15.27 5.81
CA GLU A 50 -3.22 15.80 4.96
C GLU A 50 -4.64 15.61 5.56
N GLY A 51 -4.76 15.09 6.79
CA GLY A 51 -6.03 14.85 7.47
C GLY A 51 -6.76 13.56 7.04
N GLN A 52 -6.06 12.62 6.40
CA GLN A 52 -6.60 11.33 5.98
C GLN A 52 -5.91 10.17 6.71
N GLU A 53 -6.64 9.48 7.58
CA GLU A 53 -6.08 8.35 8.34
C GLU A 53 -6.16 7.05 7.53
N LEU A 54 -5.03 6.61 6.96
CA LEU A 54 -4.95 5.38 6.17
C LEU A 54 -5.09 4.11 7.00
N LEU A 55 -4.74 4.13 8.29
CA LEU A 55 -4.94 2.96 9.16
C LEU A 55 -6.43 2.62 9.32
N GLU A 56 -7.30 3.62 9.17
CA GLU A 56 -8.77 3.49 9.28
C GLU A 56 -9.46 3.34 7.92
N ILE A 57 -8.73 2.96 6.86
CA ILE A 57 -9.28 2.87 5.48
C ILE A 57 -10.49 1.92 5.35
N ALA A 58 -10.63 0.96 6.27
CA ALA A 58 -11.81 0.10 6.39
C ALA A 58 -13.08 0.88 6.78
N ALA A 59 -12.95 1.91 7.62
CA ALA A 59 -14.06 2.75 8.09
C ALA A 59 -14.50 3.80 7.06
N TRP A 60 -13.67 4.08 6.05
CA TRP A 60 -14.01 5.06 5.01
C TRP A 60 -15.29 4.68 4.26
N THR A 61 -15.98 5.68 3.71
CA THR A 61 -17.11 5.43 2.82
C THR A 61 -16.64 4.82 1.49
N PRO A 62 -17.51 4.10 0.75
CA PRO A 62 -17.18 3.58 -0.57
C PRO A 62 -16.68 4.67 -1.54
N ALA A 63 -17.26 5.87 -1.48
CA ALA A 63 -16.87 6.99 -2.33
C ALA A 63 -15.47 7.51 -2.02
N GLU A 64 -15.10 7.60 -0.74
CA GLU A 64 -13.74 7.98 -0.32
C GLU A 64 -12.71 6.96 -0.79
N ARG A 65 -12.99 5.66 -0.62
CA ARG A 65 -12.13 4.59 -1.14
C ARG A 65 -11.94 4.67 -2.65
N THR A 66 -13.02 4.87 -3.42
CA THR A 66 -12.92 5.01 -4.89
C THR A 66 -12.07 6.22 -5.28
N ARG A 67 -12.23 7.37 -4.59
CA ARG A 67 -11.41 8.57 -4.84
C ARG A 67 -9.94 8.32 -4.52
N PHE A 68 -9.66 7.66 -3.40
CA PHE A 68 -8.31 7.29 -3.01
C PHE A 68 -7.67 6.36 -4.05
N ILE A 69 -8.35 5.28 -4.46
CA ILE A 69 -7.85 4.33 -5.47
C ILE A 69 -7.43 5.07 -6.75
N SER A 70 -8.30 5.93 -7.29
CA SER A 70 -8.01 6.69 -8.51
C SER A 70 -6.81 7.64 -8.36
N ARG A 71 -6.70 8.33 -7.22
CA ARG A 71 -5.56 9.21 -6.91
C ARG A 71 -4.27 8.43 -6.74
N ALA A 72 -4.32 7.30 -6.02
CA ALA A 72 -3.18 6.43 -5.78
C ALA A 72 -2.66 5.84 -7.10
N GLU A 73 -3.52 5.31 -7.97
CA GLU A 73 -3.15 4.82 -9.31
C GLU A 73 -2.42 5.91 -10.13
N THR A 74 -2.97 7.12 -10.14
CA THR A 74 -2.38 8.27 -10.86
C THR A 74 -1.02 8.66 -10.27
N LYS A 75 -0.91 8.72 -8.94
CA LYS A 75 0.32 9.08 -8.23
C LYS A 75 1.41 8.01 -8.43
N ILE A 76 1.06 6.72 -8.33
CA ILE A 76 1.98 5.60 -8.59
C ILE A 76 2.51 5.68 -10.02
N ALA A 77 1.65 5.92 -11.01
CA ALA A 77 2.09 6.07 -12.40
C ALA A 77 3.07 7.25 -12.57
N ALA A 78 2.82 8.38 -11.90
CA ALA A 78 3.74 9.52 -11.91
C ALA A 78 5.08 9.21 -11.23
N LEU A 79 5.07 8.58 -10.06
CA LEU A 79 6.29 8.18 -9.32
C LEU A 79 7.15 7.20 -10.12
N ARG A 80 6.52 6.23 -10.79
CA ARG A 80 7.23 5.28 -11.66
C ARG A 80 7.87 5.94 -12.87
N LYS A 81 7.25 6.97 -13.46
CA LYS A 81 7.88 7.80 -14.51
C LYS A 81 9.12 8.53 -13.99
N GLN A 82 9.11 8.93 -12.73
CA GLN A 82 10.24 9.55 -12.04
C GLN A 82 11.26 8.53 -11.50
N ARG A 83 11.04 7.22 -11.74
CA ARG A 83 11.86 6.11 -11.23
C ARG A 83 11.92 6.05 -9.69
N ALA A 84 10.94 6.64 -9.00
CA ALA A 84 10.80 6.59 -7.55
C ALA A 84 10.11 5.27 -7.13
N TYR A 85 10.75 4.14 -7.39
CA TYR A 85 10.12 2.81 -7.27
C TYR A 85 9.75 2.47 -5.82
N ASP A 86 10.63 2.70 -4.86
CA ASP A 86 10.41 2.39 -3.44
C ASP A 86 9.16 3.11 -2.91
N THR A 87 9.11 4.43 -3.13
CA THR A 87 7.95 5.25 -2.76
C THR A 87 6.69 4.86 -3.55
N SER A 88 6.80 4.49 -4.83
CA SER A 88 5.64 4.02 -5.59
C SER A 88 5.09 2.70 -5.06
N ASP A 89 5.97 1.80 -4.62
CA ASP A 89 5.61 0.49 -4.11
C ASP A 89 5.03 0.58 -2.70
N GLY A 90 5.55 1.48 -1.85
CA GLY A 90 4.93 1.79 -0.56
C GLY A 90 3.48 2.28 -0.70
N LEU A 91 3.18 3.11 -1.70
CA LEU A 91 1.81 3.54 -1.98
C LEU A 91 0.95 2.40 -2.55
N ALA A 92 1.57 1.48 -3.32
CA ALA A 92 0.87 0.33 -3.86
C ALA A 92 0.32 -0.60 -2.77
N VAL A 93 1.00 -0.71 -1.61
CA VAL A 93 0.49 -1.46 -0.45
C VAL A 93 -0.88 -0.93 -0.01
N TRP A 94 -1.02 0.40 0.13
CA TRP A 94 -2.28 1.03 0.48
C TRP A 94 -3.33 0.95 -0.63
N LEU A 95 -2.91 1.06 -1.89
CA LEU A 95 -3.79 0.81 -3.04
C LEU A 95 -4.41 -0.58 -2.99
N HIS A 96 -3.61 -1.63 -2.77
CA HIS A 96 -4.11 -3.01 -2.70
C HIS A 96 -5.01 -3.24 -1.49
N SER A 97 -4.75 -2.56 -0.38
CA SER A 97 -5.63 -2.55 0.80
C SER A 97 -6.99 -1.93 0.48
N ALA A 98 -7.00 -0.77 -0.18
CA ALA A 98 -8.24 -0.13 -0.61
C ALA A 98 -9.01 -0.99 -1.62
N LEU A 99 -8.30 -1.60 -2.58
CA LEU A 99 -8.89 -2.49 -3.58
C LEU A 99 -9.55 -3.71 -2.93
N ALA A 100 -8.89 -4.35 -1.95
CA ALA A 100 -9.45 -5.48 -1.21
C ALA A 100 -10.78 -5.18 -0.49
N LEU A 101 -11.00 -3.93 -0.07
CA LEU A 101 -12.26 -3.49 0.54
C LEU A 101 -13.38 -3.25 -0.49
N THR A 102 -13.03 -3.10 -1.77
CA THR A 102 -13.99 -2.88 -2.87
C THR A 102 -14.21 -4.12 -3.73
N GLU A 103 -13.23 -5.02 -3.78
CA GLU A 103 -13.23 -6.27 -4.53
C GLU A 103 -12.66 -7.37 -3.62
N PRO A 104 -13.52 -8.14 -2.95
CA PRO A 104 -13.12 -9.14 -1.96
C PRO A 104 -12.12 -10.18 -2.47
N ARG A 105 -12.08 -10.44 -3.78
CA ARG A 105 -11.11 -11.36 -4.40
C ARG A 105 -9.66 -10.91 -4.28
N VAL A 106 -9.41 -9.60 -4.06
CA VAL A 106 -8.06 -9.06 -3.82
C VAL A 106 -7.62 -9.23 -2.37
N ALA A 107 -8.56 -9.46 -1.44
CA ALA A 107 -8.28 -9.49 0.00
C ALA A 107 -7.23 -10.53 0.44
N PRO A 108 -7.16 -11.76 -0.12
CA PRO A 108 -6.12 -12.71 0.26
C PRO A 108 -4.71 -12.17 0.02
N ALA A 109 -4.43 -11.65 -1.18
CA ALA A 109 -3.13 -11.10 -1.51
C ALA A 109 -2.78 -9.86 -0.66
N ALA A 110 -3.75 -8.97 -0.43
CA ALA A 110 -3.55 -7.79 0.41
C ALA A 110 -3.25 -8.15 1.88
N ARG A 111 -3.88 -9.19 2.43
CA ARG A 111 -3.59 -9.70 3.78
C ARG A 111 -2.22 -10.36 3.86
N SER A 112 -1.86 -11.20 2.88
CA SER A 112 -0.52 -11.80 2.81
C SER A 112 0.57 -10.73 2.74
N LEU A 113 0.34 -9.66 1.97
CA LEU A 113 1.24 -8.51 1.90
C LEU A 113 1.47 -7.88 3.28
N TRP A 114 0.40 -7.55 4.02
CA TRP A 114 0.54 -6.99 5.37
C TRP A 114 1.14 -7.97 6.37
N GLN A 115 0.87 -9.26 6.24
CA GLN A 115 1.50 -10.29 7.07
C GLN A 115 3.01 -10.32 6.87
N MET A 116 3.49 -10.25 5.63
CA MET A 116 4.93 -10.18 5.34
C MET A 116 5.55 -8.88 5.86
N LEU A 117 4.89 -7.74 5.66
CA LEU A 117 5.39 -6.45 6.16
C LEU A 117 5.39 -6.37 7.69
N SER A 118 4.49 -7.07 8.37
CA SER A 118 4.48 -7.18 9.84
C SER A 118 5.67 -7.99 10.37
N GLY A 119 6.30 -8.80 9.51
CA GLY A 119 7.55 -9.51 9.82
C GLY A 119 8.82 -8.68 9.57
N ALA A 120 8.69 -7.40 9.22
CA ALA A 120 9.84 -6.49 9.04
C ALA A 120 10.63 -6.36 10.36
N SER A 121 11.94 -6.23 10.23
CA SER A 121 12.86 -6.13 11.37
C SER A 121 12.88 -4.73 11.98
N ASP A 122 13.58 -4.55 13.11
CA ASP A 122 13.76 -3.23 13.73
C ASP A 122 14.43 -2.21 12.79
N ASN A 123 15.16 -2.68 11.78
CA ASN A 123 15.74 -1.82 10.76
C ASN A 123 14.67 -1.03 9.99
N ALA A 124 13.47 -1.61 9.77
CA ALA A 124 12.37 -0.90 9.12
C ALA A 124 11.90 0.32 9.94
N ARG A 125 11.96 0.25 11.28
CA ARG A 125 11.64 1.39 12.17
C ARG A 125 12.68 2.49 12.05
N THR A 126 13.95 2.13 12.03
CA THR A 126 15.06 3.08 11.82
C THR A 126 14.92 3.78 10.46
N MET A 127 14.70 3.01 9.39
CA MET A 127 14.47 3.55 8.05
C MET A 127 13.26 4.47 7.99
N LEU A 128 12.16 4.13 8.68
CA LEU A 128 10.99 4.99 8.77
C LEU A 128 11.32 6.30 9.50
N ALA A 129 12.00 6.25 10.64
CA ALA A 129 12.35 7.44 11.42
C ALA A 129 13.21 8.42 10.61
N GLU A 130 14.21 7.91 9.88
CA GLU A 130 15.04 8.72 8.98
C GLU A 130 14.21 9.39 7.88
N LYS A 131 13.31 8.62 7.23
CA LYS A 131 12.44 9.12 6.16
C LYS A 131 11.42 10.15 6.66
N LEU A 132 10.88 9.98 7.86
CA LEU A 132 9.97 10.95 8.47
C LEU A 132 10.69 12.26 8.76
N ALA A 133 11.91 12.19 9.31
CA ALA A 133 12.74 13.37 9.55
C ALA A 133 13.09 14.10 8.24
N GLU A 134 13.47 13.37 7.19
CA GLU A 134 13.75 13.96 5.86
C GLU A 134 12.52 14.63 5.24
N ALA A 135 11.32 14.07 5.47
CA ALA A 135 10.07 14.60 4.96
C ALA A 135 9.44 15.70 5.84
N ASP A 136 10.09 16.10 6.93
CA ASP A 136 9.57 17.03 7.95
C ASP A 136 8.20 16.59 8.50
N LEU A 137 8.04 15.28 8.71
CA LEU A 137 6.82 14.66 9.24
C LEU A 137 7.00 14.31 10.73
N PRO A 138 5.92 14.34 11.52
CA PRO A 138 5.95 13.89 12.91
C PRO A 138 6.45 12.45 13.01
N ALA A 139 7.18 12.16 14.10
CA ALA A 139 7.63 10.81 14.39
C ALA A 139 6.42 9.88 14.60
N GLU A 140 6.47 8.71 13.97
CA GLU A 140 5.48 7.65 14.16
C GLU A 140 6.01 6.59 15.12
N PRO A 141 5.23 6.19 16.13
CA PRO A 141 5.72 5.28 17.17
C PRO A 141 5.85 3.83 16.69
N ASP A 142 5.14 3.43 15.63
CA ASP A 142 5.07 2.02 15.26
C ASP A 142 4.72 1.75 13.79
N LEU A 143 5.19 0.62 13.26
CA LEU A 143 4.76 0.07 11.99
C LEU A 143 3.39 -0.60 12.19
N ARG A 144 2.34 -0.04 11.58
CA ARG A 144 0.97 -0.50 11.80
C ARG A 144 0.30 -0.97 10.52
N ARG A 145 -0.42 -2.09 10.61
CA ARG A 145 -1.33 -2.53 9.55
C ARG A 145 -2.68 -1.81 9.66
N PRO A 146 -3.40 -1.60 8.55
CA PRO A 146 -4.76 -1.07 8.61
C PRO A 146 -5.70 -2.00 9.36
N GLU A 147 -6.74 -1.43 9.94
CA GLU A 147 -7.82 -2.19 10.54
C GLU A 147 -8.44 -3.18 9.53
N GLY A 148 -8.58 -4.44 9.93
CA GLY A 148 -9.17 -5.49 9.10
C GLY A 148 -8.22 -6.24 8.15
N PHE A 149 -6.92 -5.94 8.20
CA PHE A 149 -5.86 -6.63 7.44
C PHE A 149 -4.88 -7.37 8.34
#